data_AF-A0A9E5Q562-F1
#
_entry.id   AF-A0A9E5Q562-F1
#
_cell.length_a   1.000
_cell.length_b   1.000
_cell.length_c   1.000
_cell.angle_alpha   90.00
_cell.angle_beta   90.00
_cell.angle_gamma   90.00
#
_symmetry.space_group_name_H-M   'P 1'
#
loop_
_entity.id
_entity.type
_entity.pdbx_description
1 polymer ?
#
loop_
_entity_poly.entity_id
_entity_poly.type
_entity_poly.pdbx_seq_one_letter_code
_entity_poly.pdbx_strand_id
1 'polypeptide(L)'
;VPHLLERVALLRSAELFSLLAILLAVGSAFAADAIGLSPAVGAFVTGVVAGTSRYAHQLFAEVVPLRGVLLGLFFTAVGMLFDPQALIEHWPLGLALVLG
;
A
#
# COMPACT_ATOMS: atom_id res chain seq x y z
N VAL A 1 -7.94 -0.87 -19.53
CA VAL A 1 -7.28 0.04 -18.57
C VAL A 1 -7.21 1.50 -19.04
N PRO A 2 -6.78 1.85 -20.28
CA PRO A 2 -6.63 3.26 -20.68
C PRO A 2 -7.95 4.05 -20.75
N HIS A 3 -9.06 3.42 -21.15
CA HIS A 3 -10.35 4.11 -21.30
C HIS A 3 -11.07 4.41 -19.97
N LEU A 4 -10.73 3.70 -18.88
CA LEU A 4 -11.29 3.98 -17.55
C LEU A 4 -10.67 5.24 -16.96
N LEU A 5 -9.39 5.49 -17.25
CA LEU A 5 -8.68 6.71 -16.82
C LEU A 5 -9.26 7.96 -17.50
N GLU A 6 -9.65 7.89 -18.78
CA GLU A 6 -10.25 9.03 -19.50
C GLU A 6 -11.64 9.42 -19.00
N ARG A 7 -12.50 8.46 -18.62
CA ARG A 7 -13.85 8.77 -18.11
C ARG A 7 -13.84 9.43 -16.75
N VAL A 8 -12.85 9.14 -15.90
CA VAL A 8 -12.72 9.76 -14.57
C VAL A 8 -12.00 11.11 -14.65
N ALA A 9 -11.07 11.29 -15.60
CA ALA A 9 -10.39 12.56 -15.85
C ALA A 9 -11.35 13.71 -16.26
N LEU A 10 -12.53 13.39 -16.79
CA LEU A 10 -13.58 14.37 -17.13
C LEU A 10 -14.26 14.99 -15.90
N LEU A 11 -14.13 14.42 -14.70
CA LEU A 11 -14.81 14.91 -13.49
C LEU A 11 -14.03 15.95 -12.66
N ARG A 12 -12.76 16.26 -13.00
CA ARG A 12 -11.93 17.32 -12.37
C ARG A 12 -11.87 17.37 -10.82
N SER A 13 -12.34 16.35 -10.10
CA SER A 13 -12.27 16.30 -8.63
C SER A 13 -11.04 15.52 -8.18
N ALA A 14 -10.18 16.18 -7.40
CA ALA A 14 -9.02 15.56 -6.76
C ALA A 14 -9.43 14.33 -5.93
N GLU A 15 -10.58 14.38 -5.27
CA GLU A 15 -11.09 13.29 -4.41
C GLU A 15 -11.32 11.99 -5.19
N LEU A 16 -11.90 12.07 -6.40
CA LEU A 16 -12.11 10.89 -7.25
C LEU A 16 -10.79 10.29 -7.72
N PHE A 17 -9.77 11.14 -7.90
CA PHE A 17 -8.45 10.71 -8.31
C PHE A 17 -7.70 10.00 -7.17
N SER A 18 -7.78 10.52 -5.93
CA SER A 18 -7.22 9.84 -4.75
C SER A 18 -7.93 8.50 -4.49
N LEU A 19 -9.26 8.45 -4.63
CA LEU A 19 -10.04 7.22 -4.55
C LEU A 19 -9.59 6.18 -5.58
N LEU A 20 -9.39 6.60 -6.83
CA LEU A 20 -8.90 5.72 -7.88
C LEU A 20 -7.49 5.21 -7.58
N ALA A 21 -6.61 6.07 -7.06
CA ALA A 21 -5.25 5.69 -6.68
C ALA A 21 -5.24 4.58 -5.61
N ILE A 22 -6.05 4.75 -4.56
CA ILE A 22 -6.23 3.74 -3.50
C ILE A 22 -6.82 2.46 -4.09
N LEU A 23 -7.87 2.58 -4.91
CA LEU A 23 -8.54 1.43 -5.51
C LEU A 23 -7.59 0.61 -6.39
N LEU A 24 -6.73 1.27 -7.17
CA LEU A 24 -5.71 0.60 -7.97
C LEU A 24 -4.65 -0.08 -7.09
N ALA A 25 -4.16 0.59 -6.05
CA ALA A 25 -3.15 0.02 -5.15
C ALA A 25 -3.69 -1.20 -4.38
N VAL A 26 -4.85 -1.07 -3.73
CA VAL A 26 -5.47 -2.15 -2.95
C VAL A 26 -6.03 -3.24 -3.86
N GLY A 27 -6.71 -2.87 -4.95
CA GLY A 27 -7.29 -3.82 -5.90
C GLY A 27 -6.24 -4.69 -6.58
N SER A 28 -5.07 -4.11 -6.91
CA SER A 28 -3.96 -4.90 -7.48
C SER A 28 -3.27 -5.79 -6.45
N ALA A 29 -3.16 -5.36 -5.20
CA ALA A 29 -2.67 -6.20 -4.12
C ALA A 29 -3.59 -7.43 -3.91
N PHE A 30 -4.91 -7.21 -3.92
CA PHE A 30 -5.91 -8.27 -3.81
C PHE A 30 -5.91 -9.21 -5.02
N ALA A 31 -5.77 -8.65 -6.24
CA ALA A 31 -5.67 -9.45 -7.45
C ALA A 31 -4.39 -10.30 -7.49
N ALA A 32 -3.27 -9.78 -6.98
CA ALA A 32 -2.02 -10.53 -6.86
C ALA A 32 -2.14 -11.70 -5.90
N ASP A 33 -2.75 -11.48 -4.74
CA ASP A 33 -3.03 -12.53 -3.75
C ASP A 33 -3.90 -13.65 -4.35
N ALA A 34 -4.92 -13.30 -5.13
CA ALA A 34 -5.81 -14.25 -5.80
C ALA A 34 -5.11 -15.17 -6.82
N ILE A 35 -3.96 -14.76 -7.35
CA ILE A 35 -3.14 -15.56 -8.28
C ILE A 35 -1.90 -16.17 -7.60
N GLY A 36 -1.81 -16.12 -6.26
CA GLY A 36 -0.72 -16.69 -5.47
C GLY A 36 0.57 -15.86 -5.46
N LEU A 37 0.52 -14.61 -5.90
CA LEU A 37 1.63 -13.66 -5.77
C LEU A 37 1.52 -12.89 -4.46
N SER A 38 2.63 -12.31 -3.99
CA SER A 38 2.56 -11.48 -2.80
C SER A 38 1.77 -10.18 -3.10
N PRO A 39 0.94 -9.71 -2.15
CA PRO A 39 0.20 -8.45 -2.30
C PRO A 39 1.11 -7.24 -2.60
N ALA A 40 2.32 -7.25 -2.02
CA ALA A 40 3.33 -6.22 -2.24
C ALA A 40 3.79 -6.14 -3.71
N VAL A 41 3.93 -7.28 -4.39
CA VAL A 41 4.29 -7.33 -5.82
C VAL A 41 3.18 -6.72 -6.68
N GLY A 42 1.91 -7.05 -6.40
CA GLY A 42 0.76 -6.47 -7.11
C GLY A 42 0.69 -4.94 -7.01
N ALA A 43 0.84 -4.42 -5.79
CA ALA A 43 0.87 -2.98 -5.54
C ALA A 43 2.08 -2.30 -6.21
N PHE A 44 3.26 -2.93 -6.17
CA PHE A 44 4.48 -2.40 -6.79
C PHE A 44 4.35 -2.28 -8.32
N VAL A 45 3.90 -3.35 -8.99
CA VAL A 45 3.68 -3.35 -10.45
C VAL A 45 2.69 -2.27 -10.85
N THR A 46 1.59 -2.12 -10.10
CA THR A 46 0.62 -1.05 -10.33
C THR A 46 1.23 0.33 -10.17
N GLY A 47 2.11 0.53 -9.17
CA GLY A 47 2.86 1.78 -9.02
C GLY A 47 3.78 2.09 -10.19
N VAL A 48 4.50 1.09 -10.72
CA VAL A 48 5.36 1.24 -11.91
C VAL A 48 4.53 1.60 -13.13
N VAL A 49 3.43 0.88 -13.38
CA VAL A 49 2.54 1.14 -14.52
C VAL A 49 1.90 2.53 -14.39
N ALA A 50 1.38 2.89 -13.23
CA ALA A 50 0.78 4.19 -12.98
C ALA A 50 1.80 5.34 -13.07
N GLY A 51 3.05 5.09 -12.68
CA GLY A 51 4.17 6.03 -12.78
C GLY A 51 4.57 6.37 -14.21
N THR A 52 4.21 5.53 -15.20
CA THR A 52 4.43 5.82 -16.63
C THR A 52 3.33 6.66 -17.28
N SER A 53 2.24 6.94 -16.55
CA SER A 53 1.10 7.72 -17.05
C SER A 53 1.39 9.23 -17.07
N ARG A 54 0.74 9.97 -17.99
CA ARG A 54 0.74 11.45 -18.01
C ARG A 54 0.25 12.06 -16.69
N TYR A 55 -0.55 11.31 -15.93
CA TYR A 55 -1.10 11.74 -14.64
C TYR A 55 -0.28 11.28 -13.44
N ALA A 56 0.91 10.67 -13.64
CA ALA A 56 1.75 10.17 -12.55
C ALA A 56 2.03 11.23 -11.48
N HIS A 57 2.34 12.46 -11.90
CA HIS A 57 2.63 13.54 -10.95
C HIS A 57 1.44 13.91 -10.07
N GLN A 58 0.24 13.99 -10.65
CA GLN A 58 -1.00 14.20 -9.88
C GLN A 58 -1.28 13.00 -8.98
N LEU A 59 -1.03 11.79 -9.45
CA LEU A 59 -1.29 10.56 -8.69
C LEU A 59 -0.39 10.47 -7.47
N PHE A 60 0.89 10.77 -7.63
CA PHE A 60 1.82 10.80 -6.51
C PHE A 60 1.47 11.90 -5.50
N ALA A 61 1.02 13.07 -5.96
CA ALA A 61 0.57 14.14 -5.06
C ALA A 61 -0.61 13.71 -4.17
N GLU A 62 -1.51 12.88 -4.70
CA GLU A 62 -2.66 12.34 -3.94
C GLU A 62 -2.29 11.16 -3.03
N VAL A 63 -1.31 10.33 -3.41
CA VAL A 63 -0.89 9.15 -2.63
C VAL A 63 0.02 9.50 -1.45
N VAL A 64 0.85 10.55 -1.59
CA VAL A 64 1.79 10.97 -0.54
C VAL A 64 1.12 11.23 0.82
N PRO A 65 0.00 11.98 0.91
CA PRO A 65 -0.75 12.17 2.16
C PRO A 65 -1.26 10.86 2.75
N LEU A 66 -1.73 9.94 1.91
CA LEU A 66 -2.30 8.66 2.33
C LEU A 66 -1.27 7.72 2.92
N ARG A 67 0.00 7.85 2.54
CA ARG A 67 1.09 7.04 3.10
C ARG A 67 1.14 7.11 4.62
N GLY A 68 0.90 8.28 5.20
CA GLY A 68 0.85 8.44 6.67
C GLY A 68 -0.28 7.63 7.31
N VAL A 69 -1.47 7.68 6.72
CA VAL A 69 -2.66 6.93 7.18
C VAL A 69 -2.45 5.43 7.04
N LEU A 70 -1.95 4.97 5.88
CA LEU A 70 -1.67 3.56 5.62
C LEU A 70 -0.60 3.00 6.57
N LEU A 71 0.47 3.77 6.82
CA LEU A 71 1.48 3.40 7.80
C LEU A 71 0.90 3.33 9.21
N GLY A 72 0.08 4.32 9.59
CA GLY A 72 -0.64 4.29 10.87
C GLY A 72 -1.47 3.01 11.01
N LEU A 73 -2.28 2.68 10.01
CA LEU A 73 -3.09 1.46 10.00
C LEU A 73 -2.24 0.18 10.06
N PHE A 74 -1.15 0.13 9.29
CA PHE A 74 -0.20 -1.00 9.30
C PHE A 74 0.41 -1.20 10.69
N PHE A 75 0.96 -0.14 11.28
CA PHE A 75 1.59 -0.23 12.59
C PHE A 75 0.58 -0.50 13.70
N THR A 76 -0.64 0.04 13.62
CA THR A 76 -1.72 -0.30 14.56
C THR A 76 -2.09 -1.78 14.44
N ALA A 77 -2.25 -2.32 13.23
CA ALA A 77 -2.54 -3.73 13.02
C ALA A 77 -1.42 -4.63 13.54
N VAL A 78 -0.17 -4.37 13.14
CA VAL A 78 1.01 -5.13 13.60
C VAL A 78 1.15 -5.06 15.13
N GLY A 79 0.92 -3.88 15.72
CA GLY A 79 0.95 -3.69 17.17
C GLY A 79 -0.14 -4.45 17.93
N MET A 80 -1.31 -4.68 17.32
CA MET A 80 -2.36 -5.53 17.89
C MET A 80 -2.04 -7.02 17.79
N LEU A 81 -1.32 -7.44 16.75
CA LEU A 81 -0.82 -8.81 16.62
C LEU A 81 0.42 -9.08 17.49
N PHE A 82 1.05 -8.01 17.97
CA PHE A 82 2.23 -8.10 18.83
C PHE A 82 1.82 -8.54 20.23
N ASP A 83 2.44 -9.63 20.72
CA ASP A 83 2.29 -10.09 22.10
C ASP A 83 3.42 -9.52 22.97
N PRO A 84 3.12 -8.55 23.87
CA PRO A 84 4.13 -7.95 24.74
C PRO A 84 4.66 -8.93 25.79
N GLN A 85 3.88 -9.94 26.18
CA GLN A 85 4.30 -10.92 27.18
C GLN A 85 5.34 -11.88 26.58
N ALA A 86 5.08 -12.38 25.37
CA ALA A 86 6.03 -13.20 24.63
C ALA A 86 7.39 -12.49 24.44
N LEU A 87 7.39 -11.17 24.21
CA LEU A 87 8.62 -10.37 24.12
C LEU A 87 9.41 -10.36 25.43
N ILE A 88 8.75 -10.11 26.57
CA ILE A 88 9.41 -10.03 27.87
C ILE A 88 9.99 -11.39 28.27
N GLU A 89 9.33 -12.49 27.94
CA GLU A 89 9.81 -13.84 28.26
C GLU A 89 11.01 -14.26 27.41
N HIS A 90 11.03 -13.87 26.12
CA HIS A 90 12.03 -14.36 25.15
C HIS A 90 13.03 -13.27 24.71
N TRP A 91 13.06 -12.10 25.37
CA TRP A 91 13.98 -11.01 25.02
C TRP A 91 15.48 -11.41 24.91
N PRO A 92 16.02 -12.37 25.69
CA PRO A 92 17.42 -12.78 25.55
C PRO A 92 17.66 -13.58 24.26
N LEU A 93 16.67 -14.37 23.82
CA LEU A 93 16.72 -15.10 22.55
C LEU A 93 16.62 -14.14 21.36
N GLY A 94 15.81 -13.09 21.47
CA GLY A 94 15.76 -12.02 20.49
C GLY A 94 17.11 -11.32 20.30
N LEU A 95 17.81 -11.01 21.40
CA LEU A 95 19.16 -10.45 21.34
C LEU A 95 20.20 -11.43 20.80
N ALA A 96 20.12 -12.70 21.18
CA ALA A 96 21.01 -13.73 20.64
C ALA A 96 20.86 -13.93 19.13
N LEU A 97 19.64 -13.78 18.58
CA LEU A 97 19.37 -13.91 17.15
C LEU A 97 19.80 -12.68 16.33
N VAL A 98 19.88 -11.51 16.95
CA VAL A 98 20.31 -10.25 16.31
C VAL A 98 21.83 -10.06 16.40
N LEU A 99 22.46 -10.58 17.47
CA LEU A 99 23.90 -10.46 17.72
C LEU A 99 24.73 -11.68 17.31
N GLY A 100 24.07 -12.82 17.07
CA GLY A 100 24.68 -14.03 16.51
C GLY A 100 24.61 -14.03 14.98
#